data_AF-L7UL89-F1
#
_entry.id   AF-L7UL89-F1
#
_cell.length_a   1.000
_cell.length_b   1.000
_cell.length_c   1.000
_cell.angle_alpha   90.00
_cell.angle_beta   90.00
_cell.angle_gamma   90.00
#
_symmetry.space_group_name_H-M   'P 1'
#
loop_
_entity.id
_entity.type
_entity.pdbx_description
1 polymer ?
#
loop_
_entity_poly.entity_id
_entity_poly.type
_entity_poly.pdbx_seq_one_letter_code
_entity_poly.pdbx_strand_id
1 'polypeptide(L)'
;MRLKHLALSVLPAAAVVTAVACISDPVYPGNQLMGTFQFEARLDPAGTTCDASMPEFAQLDDAGVFRFEGTFSKNEDGGVGWFTVQGFNRDAKYEGQTVDSTLSATAPRASCGTDCKDSKIEETLKVTLFSDSQSRELNRDCLRFDGGTPDGSPPGPTENGYDVAMACGSLTDVFLPGPCTCTPSTCKTAYKVQGVRRD
;
A
#
# COMPACT_ATOMS: atom_id res chain seq x y z
N MET A 1 36.57 -11.82 -67.73
CA MET A 1 37.37 -12.78 -66.95
C MET A 1 37.41 -12.32 -65.49
N ARG A 2 37.44 -13.29 -64.58
CA ARG A 2 37.34 -13.23 -63.11
C ARG A 2 38.36 -12.29 -62.41
N LEU A 3 37.95 -11.74 -61.26
CA LEU A 3 38.47 -11.90 -59.88
C LEU A 3 38.04 -10.66 -59.06
N LYS A 4 37.10 -10.69 -58.10
CA LYS A 4 37.12 -11.17 -56.69
C LYS A 4 38.22 -10.57 -55.78
N HIS A 5 37.75 -10.13 -54.59
CA HIS A 5 38.41 -9.81 -53.31
C HIS A 5 38.82 -8.33 -53.12
N LEU A 6 38.62 -7.65 -51.97
CA LEU A 6 38.39 -8.07 -50.58
C LEU A 6 37.66 -6.94 -49.81
N ALA A 7 36.78 -7.31 -48.89
CA ALA A 7 36.23 -6.44 -47.86
C ALA A 7 37.29 -6.16 -46.78
N LEU A 8 37.30 -4.96 -46.19
CA LEU A 8 37.71 -4.75 -44.80
C LEU A 8 37.19 -3.40 -44.27
N SER A 9 36.20 -3.50 -43.37
CA SER A 9 36.10 -2.82 -42.06
C SER A 9 36.42 -1.33 -41.91
N VAL A 10 35.43 -0.52 -41.49
CA VAL A 10 35.47 0.29 -40.25
C VAL A 10 34.03 0.48 -39.73
N LEU A 11 33.65 -0.26 -38.67
CA LEU A 11 32.52 0.06 -37.81
C LEU A 11 33.03 0.94 -36.67
N PRO A 12 32.51 2.16 -36.43
CA PRO A 12 32.78 2.84 -35.18
C PRO A 12 31.89 2.27 -34.08
N ALA A 13 32.56 1.89 -33.00
CA ALA A 13 32.07 1.20 -31.84
C ALA A 13 31.01 2.00 -31.04
N ALA A 14 30.12 1.23 -30.45
CA ALA A 14 29.31 1.49 -29.27
C ALA A 14 29.76 2.67 -28.38
N ALA A 15 28.93 3.69 -28.31
CA ALA A 15 28.81 4.56 -27.14
C ALA A 15 27.49 4.21 -26.43
N VAL A 16 27.45 3.04 -25.78
CA VAL A 16 26.43 2.76 -24.77
C VAL A 16 26.83 3.57 -23.55
N VAL A 17 26.30 4.80 -23.47
CA VAL A 17 26.34 5.60 -22.25
C VAL A 17 25.49 4.85 -21.24
N THR A 18 26.13 4.06 -20.39
CA THR A 18 25.54 3.52 -19.17
C THR A 18 25.21 4.71 -18.28
N ALA A 19 23.98 5.19 -18.37
CA ALA A 19 23.37 5.96 -17.29
C ALA A 19 23.33 5.02 -16.09
N VAL A 20 24.35 5.11 -15.24
CA VAL A 20 24.30 4.61 -13.88
C VAL A 20 23.28 5.52 -13.21
N ALA A 21 22.00 5.23 -13.37
CA ALA A 21 20.97 5.82 -12.55
C ALA A 21 21.36 5.47 -11.12
N CYS A 22 21.72 6.48 -10.34
CA CYS A 22 21.77 6.36 -8.90
C CYS A 22 20.39 5.89 -8.47
N ILE A 23 20.21 4.59 -8.28
CA ILE A 23 19.13 4.05 -7.47
C ILE A 23 19.52 4.49 -6.06
N SER A 24 19.16 5.73 -5.72
CA SER A 24 19.14 6.14 -4.32
C SER A 24 18.04 5.30 -3.69
N ASP A 25 18.41 4.44 -2.75
CA ASP A 25 17.44 3.70 -1.97
C ASP A 25 16.39 4.68 -1.44
N PRO A 26 15.09 4.33 -1.51
CA PRO A 26 14.03 5.21 -1.05
C PRO A 26 14.28 5.60 0.41
N VAL A 27 14.38 6.92 0.66
CA VAL A 27 14.56 7.45 2.01
C VAL A 27 13.19 7.59 2.66
N TYR A 28 12.89 6.70 3.60
CA TYR A 28 11.67 6.75 4.37
C TYR A 28 11.82 7.74 5.54
N PRO A 29 10.74 8.46 5.91
CA PRO A 29 10.76 9.36 7.06
C PRO A 29 10.90 8.59 8.38
N GLY A 30 11.42 9.27 9.40
CA GLY A 30 11.68 8.68 10.71
C GLY A 30 13.07 8.05 10.84
N ASN A 31 13.39 7.56 12.04
CA ASN A 31 14.67 6.90 12.33
C ASN A 31 14.52 5.38 12.57
N GLN A 32 13.29 4.86 12.52
CA GLN A 32 13.00 3.45 12.71
C GLN A 32 12.18 2.89 11.55
N LEU A 33 12.81 2.04 10.75
CA LEU A 33 12.15 1.31 9.67
C LEU A 33 11.52 0.02 10.23
N MET A 34 10.20 -0.09 10.12
CA MET A 34 9.44 -1.26 10.57
C MET A 34 9.49 -2.39 9.54
N GLY A 35 9.55 -2.01 8.26
CA GLY A 35 9.66 -2.93 7.13
C GLY A 35 8.85 -2.47 5.92
N THR A 36 9.18 -3.06 4.78
CA THR A 36 8.43 -2.95 3.52
C THR A 36 7.60 -4.20 3.34
N PHE A 37 6.36 -4.07 2.89
CA PHE A 37 5.40 -5.16 2.80
C PHE A 37 4.76 -5.20 1.42
N GLN A 38 4.61 -6.41 0.89
CA GLN A 38 3.67 -6.66 -0.18
C GLN A 38 2.30 -6.92 0.43
N PHE A 39 1.38 -5.99 0.20
CA PHE A 39 -0.02 -6.16 0.56
C PHE A 39 -0.80 -6.84 -0.55
N GLU A 40 -1.72 -7.70 -0.11
CA GLU A 40 -2.85 -8.17 -0.89
C GLU A 40 -4.13 -7.71 -0.19
N ALA A 41 -4.92 -6.90 -0.89
CA ALA A 41 -6.22 -6.43 -0.45
C ALA A 41 -7.29 -7.25 -1.16
N ARG A 42 -8.14 -7.92 -0.39
CA ARG A 42 -9.26 -8.73 -0.88
C ARG A 42 -10.56 -8.07 -0.49
N LEU A 43 -11.47 -7.90 -1.43
CA LEU A 43 -12.78 -7.30 -1.21
C LEU A 43 -13.48 -8.00 -0.04
N ASP A 44 -14.07 -7.21 0.85
CA ASP A 44 -15.00 -7.66 1.88
C ASP A 44 -16.42 -7.30 1.44
N PRO A 45 -17.18 -8.26 0.87
CA PRO A 45 -18.53 -7.99 0.39
C PRO A 45 -19.49 -7.61 1.52
N ALA A 46 -19.26 -8.10 2.74
CA ALA A 46 -20.11 -7.79 3.89
C ALA A 46 -19.89 -6.36 4.39
N GLY A 47 -18.68 -5.82 4.19
CA GLY A 47 -18.32 -4.45 4.55
C GLY A 47 -18.56 -3.42 3.45
N THR A 48 -18.79 -3.84 2.21
CA THR A 48 -18.87 -2.96 1.03
C THR A 48 -20.30 -2.53 0.73
N THR A 49 -20.50 -1.24 0.49
CA THR A 49 -21.78 -0.64 0.09
C THR A 49 -21.73 0.03 -1.29
N CYS A 50 -20.55 0.29 -1.85
CA CYS A 50 -20.41 0.65 -3.26
C CYS A 50 -20.60 -0.64 -4.09
N ASP A 51 -21.77 -0.85 -4.69
CA ASP A 51 -22.03 -2.05 -5.50
C ASP A 51 -21.64 -1.86 -6.97
N ALA A 52 -21.62 -2.96 -7.73
CA ALA A 52 -21.29 -2.96 -9.16
C ALA A 52 -22.31 -2.21 -10.04
N SER A 53 -23.48 -1.83 -9.51
CA SER A 53 -24.42 -0.96 -10.21
C SER A 53 -23.96 0.51 -10.23
N MET A 54 -22.88 0.83 -9.50
CA MET A 54 -22.30 2.15 -9.35
C MET A 54 -20.85 2.20 -9.89
N PRO A 55 -20.65 2.09 -11.22
CA PRO A 55 -19.34 1.91 -11.84
C PRO A 55 -18.37 3.08 -11.63
N GLU A 56 -18.89 4.27 -11.28
CA GLU A 56 -18.03 5.42 -10.96
C GLU A 56 -17.46 5.37 -9.53
N PHE A 57 -18.00 4.52 -8.65
CA PHE A 57 -17.57 4.40 -7.25
C PHE A 57 -16.88 3.06 -6.96
N ALA A 58 -17.35 1.99 -7.59
CA ALA A 58 -16.75 0.67 -7.49
C ALA A 58 -15.69 0.50 -8.60
N GLN A 59 -14.43 0.85 -8.32
CA GLN A 59 -13.29 0.29 -9.06
C GLN A 59 -12.98 -1.11 -8.53
N LEU A 60 -13.99 -1.97 -8.52
CA LEU A 60 -13.82 -3.38 -8.21
C LEU A 60 -13.38 -4.05 -9.50
N ASP A 61 -12.14 -4.53 -9.54
CA ASP A 61 -11.75 -5.47 -10.58
C ASP A 61 -12.57 -6.77 -10.45
N ASP A 62 -12.73 -7.50 -11.55
CA ASP A 62 -13.50 -8.76 -11.60
C ASP A 62 -12.97 -9.82 -10.62
N ALA A 63 -11.76 -9.63 -10.09
CA ALA A 63 -11.10 -10.55 -9.16
C ALA A 63 -11.35 -10.21 -7.68
N GLY A 64 -11.80 -9.00 -7.36
CA GLY A 64 -11.94 -8.51 -5.98
C GLY A 64 -10.63 -8.55 -5.20
N VAL A 65 -9.48 -8.50 -5.88
CA VAL A 65 -8.16 -8.59 -5.25
C VAL A 65 -7.15 -7.71 -5.99
N PHE A 66 -6.53 -6.79 -5.25
CA PHE A 66 -5.40 -6.02 -5.76
C PHE A 66 -4.20 -6.07 -4.82
N ARG A 67 -3.04 -5.71 -5.35
CA ARG A 67 -1.76 -5.75 -4.62
C ARG A 67 -1.06 -4.41 -4.69
N PHE A 68 -0.44 -4.02 -3.59
CA PHE A 68 0.38 -2.82 -3.50
C PHE A 68 1.56 -3.05 -2.55
N GLU A 69 2.57 -2.22 -2.68
CA GLU A 69 3.70 -2.21 -1.75
C GLU A 69 3.58 -1.02 -0.81
N GLY A 70 3.86 -1.24 0.47
CA GLY A 70 3.82 -0.21 1.48
C GLY A 70 4.92 -0.38 2.51
N THR A 71 5.48 0.73 2.96
CA THR A 71 6.56 0.75 3.97
C THR A 71 6.10 1.46 5.22
N PHE A 72 6.29 0.83 6.37
CA PHE A 72 6.02 1.41 7.67
C PHE A 72 7.32 1.93 8.30
N SER A 73 7.29 3.16 8.81
CA SER A 73 8.38 3.75 9.57
C SER A 73 7.83 4.65 10.69
N LYS A 74 8.66 4.92 11.70
CA LYS A 74 8.33 5.80 12.81
C LYS A 74 9.56 6.42 13.46
N ASN A 75 9.33 7.35 14.38
CA ASN A 75 10.34 7.79 15.32
C ASN A 75 10.42 6.84 16.54
N GLU A 76 11.62 6.66 17.10
CA GLU A 76 11.85 5.87 18.31
C GLU A 76 11.08 6.38 19.54
N ASP A 77 10.80 7.69 19.61
CA ASP A 77 9.99 8.31 20.66
C ASP A 77 8.50 7.94 20.59
N GLY A 78 8.08 7.24 19.53
CA GLY A 78 6.72 6.76 19.31
C GLY A 78 5.70 7.85 18.93
N GLY A 79 6.13 9.11 18.81
CA GLY A 79 5.23 10.25 18.64
C GLY A 79 4.76 10.49 17.20
N VAL A 80 5.57 10.10 16.21
CA VAL A 80 5.29 10.32 14.79
C VAL A 80 5.62 9.06 13.99
N GLY A 81 4.72 8.71 13.08
CA GLY A 81 4.84 7.55 12.22
C GLY A 81 4.31 7.81 10.82
N TRP A 82 4.75 6.98 9.88
CA TRP A 82 4.40 7.10 8.48
C TRP A 82 4.10 5.75 7.85
N PHE A 83 3.25 5.81 6.84
CA PHE A 83 3.08 4.78 5.84
C PHE A 83 3.43 5.36 4.47
N THR A 84 4.38 4.72 3.78
CA THR A 84 4.83 5.12 2.45
C THR A 84 4.26 4.16 1.42
N VAL A 85 3.50 4.65 0.44
CA VAL A 85 2.91 3.85 -0.63
C VAL A 85 3.08 4.56 -1.96
N GLN A 86 3.55 3.84 -2.98
CA GLN A 86 3.83 4.39 -4.32
C GLN A 86 4.71 5.66 -4.31
N GLY A 87 5.64 5.76 -3.34
CA GLY A 87 6.53 6.92 -3.17
C GLY A 87 5.91 8.11 -2.44
N PHE A 88 4.65 8.01 -1.98
CA PHE A 88 4.00 9.04 -1.18
C PHE A 88 3.97 8.66 0.29
N ASN A 89 4.41 9.58 1.14
CA ASN A 89 4.34 9.43 2.59
C ASN A 89 3.00 9.98 3.08
N ARG A 90 2.31 9.20 3.91
CA ARG A 90 1.18 9.67 4.71
C ARG A 90 1.39 9.38 6.18
N ASP A 91 0.76 10.18 7.03
CA ASP A 91 0.84 10.00 8.47
C ASP A 91 0.24 8.65 8.88
N ALA A 92 0.89 8.01 9.86
CA ALA A 92 0.44 6.76 10.44
C ALA A 92 0.55 6.84 11.96
N LYS A 93 -0.55 6.57 12.64
CA LYS A 93 -0.64 6.52 14.10
C LYS A 93 -0.34 5.11 14.57
N TYR A 94 0.58 4.98 15.53
CA TYR A 94 0.94 3.71 16.14
C TYR A 94 0.34 3.63 17.55
N GLU A 95 -0.42 2.57 17.82
CA GLU A 95 -0.99 2.24 19.13
C GLU A 95 -0.62 0.79 19.48
N GLY A 96 0.51 0.63 20.18
CA GLY A 96 1.11 -0.68 20.38
C GLY A 96 1.55 -1.29 19.06
N GLN A 97 0.87 -2.36 18.64
CA GLN A 97 1.12 -3.08 17.38
C GLN A 97 0.21 -2.64 16.25
N THR A 98 -0.81 -1.84 16.55
CA THR A 98 -1.77 -1.37 15.57
C THR A 98 -1.25 -0.10 14.92
N VAL A 99 -1.41 -0.03 13.60
CA VAL A 99 -1.10 1.13 12.77
C VAL A 99 -2.37 1.56 12.07
N ASP A 100 -2.67 2.85 12.17
CA ASP A 100 -3.82 3.48 11.52
C ASP A 100 -3.31 4.62 10.63
N SER A 101 -3.64 4.59 9.35
CA SER A 101 -3.20 5.59 8.38
C SER A 101 -4.36 5.98 7.48
N THR A 102 -4.85 7.21 7.68
CA THR A 102 -5.97 7.79 6.93
C THR A 102 -5.46 8.88 6.00
N LEU A 103 -5.89 8.86 4.75
CA LEU A 103 -5.64 9.90 3.76
C LEU A 103 -6.94 10.27 3.04
N SER A 104 -7.21 11.58 2.95
CA SER A 104 -8.30 12.11 2.14
C SER A 104 -7.75 12.75 0.88
N ALA A 105 -8.30 12.39 -0.28
CA ALA A 105 -7.98 13.01 -1.57
C ALA A 105 -9.25 13.51 -2.27
N THR A 106 -9.13 14.59 -3.03
CA THR A 106 -10.23 15.08 -3.89
C THR A 106 -10.57 14.05 -4.94
N ALA A 107 -11.86 13.71 -5.07
CA ALA A 107 -12.35 12.67 -5.95
C ALA A 107 -13.65 13.10 -6.63
N PRO A 108 -13.59 13.96 -7.66
CA PRO A 108 -14.76 14.40 -8.39
C PRO A 108 -15.47 13.23 -9.06
N ARG A 109 -16.80 13.16 -8.92
CA ARG A 109 -17.64 12.13 -9.54
C ARG A 109 -18.66 12.76 -10.45
N ALA A 110 -18.95 12.08 -11.56
CA ALA A 110 -19.86 12.60 -12.58
C ALA A 110 -21.28 12.75 -12.02
N SER A 111 -21.73 11.82 -11.18
CA SER A 111 -23.03 11.90 -10.50
C SER A 111 -23.20 13.08 -9.54
N CYS A 112 -22.12 13.75 -9.15
CA CYS A 112 -22.17 14.94 -8.31
C CYS A 112 -22.35 16.25 -9.11
N GLY A 113 -22.30 16.18 -10.45
CA GLY A 113 -22.31 17.35 -11.33
C GLY A 113 -20.94 18.04 -11.44
N THR A 114 -20.80 18.91 -12.45
CA THR A 114 -19.53 19.55 -12.83
C THR A 114 -19.01 20.57 -11.81
N ASP A 115 -19.89 21.05 -10.93
CA ASP A 115 -19.55 22.07 -9.94
C ASP A 115 -19.08 21.47 -8.61
N CYS A 116 -19.15 20.14 -8.46
CA CYS A 116 -18.73 19.45 -7.24
C CYS A 116 -17.21 19.20 -7.21
N LYS A 117 -16.47 20.17 -6.71
CA LYS A 117 -15.00 20.07 -6.53
C LYS A 117 -14.57 19.58 -5.15
N ASP A 118 -15.49 19.57 -4.19
CA ASP A 118 -15.22 19.29 -2.78
C ASP A 118 -15.49 17.83 -2.39
N SER A 119 -15.93 16.99 -3.33
CA SER A 119 -16.06 15.56 -3.10
C SER A 119 -14.68 14.92 -2.90
N LYS A 120 -14.62 13.96 -1.99
CA LYS A 120 -13.38 13.31 -1.55
C LYS A 120 -13.57 11.80 -1.47
N ILE A 121 -12.45 11.10 -1.51
CA ILE A 121 -12.36 9.73 -1.01
C ILE A 121 -11.41 9.75 0.18
N GLU A 122 -11.88 9.17 1.27
CA GLU A 122 -11.07 8.91 2.45
C GLU A 122 -10.67 7.43 2.44
N GLU A 123 -9.38 7.18 2.28
CA GLU A 123 -8.78 5.85 2.40
C GLU A 123 -8.25 5.70 3.83
N THR A 124 -8.63 4.63 4.52
CA THR A 124 -8.09 4.25 5.84
C THR A 124 -7.50 2.86 5.78
N LEU A 125 -6.19 2.75 6.00
CA LEU A 125 -5.49 1.50 6.23
C LEU A 125 -5.30 1.30 7.74
N LYS A 126 -5.91 0.25 8.27
CA LYS A 126 -5.75 -0.14 9.68
C LYS A 126 -5.25 -1.56 9.77
N VAL A 127 -4.06 -1.74 10.31
CA VAL A 127 -3.40 -3.06 10.40
C VAL A 127 -2.78 -3.27 11.77
N THR A 128 -2.68 -4.53 12.18
CA THR A 128 -1.85 -4.97 13.28
C THR A 128 -0.59 -5.61 12.72
N LEU A 129 0.56 -5.14 13.18
CA LEU A 129 1.88 -5.67 12.84
C LEU A 129 2.23 -6.81 13.78
N PHE A 130 2.71 -7.92 13.21
CA PHE A 130 3.10 -9.12 13.95
C PHE A 130 4.57 -9.43 13.77
N SER A 131 5.20 -9.86 14.86
CA SER A 131 6.57 -10.40 14.82
C SER A 131 6.58 -11.74 14.10
N ASP A 132 7.76 -12.26 13.80
CA ASP A 132 7.84 -13.60 13.24
C ASP A 132 7.23 -14.64 14.20
N SER A 133 7.43 -14.50 15.51
CA SER A 133 6.85 -15.41 16.51
C SER A 133 5.32 -15.41 16.52
N GLN A 134 4.69 -14.24 16.55
CA GLN A 134 3.22 -14.12 16.54
C GLN A 134 2.62 -14.53 15.18
N SER A 135 3.33 -14.24 14.09
CA SER A 135 2.87 -14.63 12.75
C SER A 135 2.78 -16.16 12.60
N ARG A 136 3.65 -16.92 13.28
CA ARG A 136 3.62 -18.38 13.28
C ARG A 136 2.40 -18.92 14.03
N GLU A 137 2.00 -18.29 15.13
CA GLU A 137 0.76 -18.66 15.85
C GLU A 137 -0.48 -18.48 14.96
N LEU A 138 -0.51 -17.42 14.16
CA LEU A 138 -1.55 -17.19 13.14
C LEU A 138 -1.40 -18.09 11.90
N ASN A 139 -0.42 -18.99 11.87
CA ASN A 139 -0.07 -19.80 10.68
C ASN A 139 0.17 -18.93 9.43
N ARG A 140 0.63 -17.69 9.65
CA ARG A 140 0.85 -16.66 8.62
C ARG A 140 -0.37 -16.36 7.75
N ASP A 141 -1.57 -16.48 8.33
CA ASP A 141 -2.84 -16.28 7.64
C ASP A 141 -3.71 -15.26 8.41
N CYS A 142 -3.93 -14.11 7.79
CA CYS A 142 -4.76 -13.06 8.39
C CYS A 142 -6.24 -13.45 8.51
N LEU A 143 -6.70 -14.52 7.87
CA LEU A 143 -8.06 -15.05 8.09
C LEU A 143 -8.23 -15.64 9.50
N ARG A 144 -7.12 -15.97 10.18
CA ARG A 144 -7.13 -16.45 11.57
C ARG A 144 -7.01 -15.33 12.60
N PHE A 145 -6.80 -14.08 12.15
CA PHE A 145 -6.74 -12.93 13.03
C PHE A 145 -8.15 -12.42 13.34
N ASP A 146 -8.49 -12.40 14.63
CA ASP A 146 -9.81 -12.02 15.15
C ASP A 146 -9.81 -10.62 15.80
N GLY A 147 -8.71 -9.88 15.73
CA GLY A 147 -8.53 -8.58 16.38
C GLY A 147 -7.74 -8.62 17.69
N GLY A 148 -7.43 -9.81 18.23
CA GLY A 148 -6.60 -9.99 19.42
C GLY A 148 -5.09 -10.00 19.14
N THR A 149 -4.26 -9.91 20.19
CA THR A 149 -2.81 -10.12 20.03
C THR A 149 -2.50 -11.61 20.23
N PRO A 150 -1.96 -12.32 19.22
CA PRO A 150 -1.50 -13.70 19.40
C PRO A 150 -0.39 -13.80 20.44
N ASP A 151 -0.25 -14.98 21.03
CA ASP A 151 0.87 -15.29 21.90
C ASP A 151 2.22 -15.08 21.18
N GLY A 152 3.26 -14.76 21.95
CA GLY A 152 4.60 -14.46 21.42
C GLY A 152 5.10 -13.08 21.83
N SER A 153 6.25 -12.71 21.29
CA SER A 153 6.86 -11.41 21.56
C SER A 153 6.28 -10.37 20.61
N PRO A 154 5.80 -9.21 21.12
CA PRO A 154 5.44 -8.10 20.26
C PRO A 154 6.62 -7.66 19.38
N PRO A 155 6.35 -7.14 18.18
CA PRO A 155 7.36 -6.56 17.32
C PRO A 155 8.25 -5.55 18.06
N GLY A 156 9.55 -5.72 17.95
CA GLY A 156 10.54 -4.83 18.55
C GLY A 156 11.80 -4.67 17.69
N PRO A 157 12.70 -3.74 18.08
CA PRO A 157 14.02 -3.62 17.48
C PRO A 157 14.87 -4.89 17.71
N THR A 158 15.68 -5.24 16.72
CA THR A 158 16.66 -6.32 16.73
C THR A 158 17.99 -5.83 16.13
N GLU A 159 19.03 -6.65 16.20
CA GLU A 159 20.32 -6.36 15.55
C GLU A 159 20.21 -6.16 14.03
N ASN A 160 19.19 -6.73 13.39
CA ASN A 160 18.98 -6.69 11.94
C ASN A 160 17.83 -5.75 11.51
N GLY A 161 17.44 -4.81 12.38
CA GLY A 161 16.29 -3.92 12.16
C GLY A 161 15.09 -4.33 13.01
N TYR A 162 13.87 -4.05 12.58
CA TYR A 162 12.68 -4.34 13.39
C TYR A 162 12.13 -5.76 13.12
N ASP A 163 11.67 -6.50 14.13
CA ASP A 163 11.00 -7.80 13.97
C ASP A 163 9.51 -7.62 13.68
N VAL A 164 9.19 -7.21 12.45
CA VAL A 164 7.85 -7.37 11.89
C VAL A 164 7.95 -8.34 10.72
N ALA A 165 7.07 -9.34 10.65
CA ALA A 165 7.01 -10.31 9.56
C ALA A 165 5.71 -10.22 8.75
N MET A 166 4.63 -9.78 9.38
CA MET A 166 3.29 -9.79 8.80
C MET A 166 2.46 -8.60 9.27
N ALA A 167 1.54 -8.14 8.45
CA ALA A 167 0.53 -7.14 8.80
C ALA A 167 -0.87 -7.67 8.43
N CYS A 168 -1.82 -7.65 9.36
CA CYS A 168 -3.21 -8.03 9.09
C CYS A 168 -4.17 -6.92 9.44
N GLY A 169 -5.22 -6.73 8.65
CA GLY A 169 -6.28 -5.81 9.02
C GLY A 169 -7.22 -5.50 7.87
N SER A 170 -7.57 -4.22 7.74
CA SER A 170 -8.50 -3.74 6.72
C SER A 170 -8.02 -2.48 6.02
N LEU A 171 -8.46 -2.34 4.78
CA LEU A 171 -8.39 -1.09 4.01
C LEU A 171 -9.83 -0.69 3.67
N THR A 172 -10.18 0.57 3.87
CA THR A 172 -11.51 1.08 3.54
C THR A 172 -11.43 2.38 2.78
N ASP A 173 -12.20 2.48 1.69
CA ASP A 173 -12.39 3.70 0.93
C ASP A 173 -13.80 4.20 1.14
N VAL A 174 -13.94 5.42 1.64
CA VAL A 174 -15.24 6.06 1.87
C VAL A 174 -15.37 7.25 0.94
N PHE A 175 -16.40 7.24 0.10
CA PHE A 175 -16.76 8.41 -0.69
C PHE A 175 -17.49 9.44 0.17
N LEU A 176 -16.96 10.66 0.19
CA LEU A 176 -17.48 11.79 0.94
C LEU A 176 -17.92 12.87 -0.05
N PRO A 177 -19.22 13.18 -0.17
CA PRO A 177 -19.73 14.14 -1.16
C PRO A 177 -19.41 15.60 -0.78
N GLY A 178 -19.04 15.85 0.47
CA GLY A 178 -18.95 17.21 1.02
C GLY A 178 -20.31 17.93 0.92
N PRO A 179 -20.34 19.19 0.45
CA PRO A 179 -21.60 19.93 0.23
C PRO A 179 -22.36 19.51 -1.03
N CYS A 180 -21.82 18.57 -1.83
CA CYS A 180 -22.42 18.19 -3.10
C CYS A 180 -23.63 17.28 -2.95
N THR A 181 -24.54 17.34 -3.93
CA THR A 181 -25.62 16.35 -4.07
C THR A 181 -25.16 15.27 -5.05
N CYS A 182 -24.78 14.11 -4.53
CA CYS A 182 -24.32 12.96 -5.30
C CYS A 182 -25.30 11.79 -5.19
N THR A 183 -25.28 10.88 -6.18
CA THR A 183 -26.03 9.62 -6.11
C THR A 183 -25.07 8.45 -6.29
N PRO A 184 -24.84 7.63 -5.25
CA PRO A 184 -25.32 7.77 -3.88
C PRO A 184 -24.70 8.98 -3.17
N SER A 185 -25.30 9.40 -2.05
CA SER A 185 -24.75 10.48 -1.23
C SER A 185 -23.44 10.07 -0.57
N THR A 186 -23.25 8.80 -0.24
CA THR A 186 -21.98 8.23 0.23
C THR A 186 -21.98 6.74 -0.05
N CYS A 187 -20.80 6.14 -0.20
CA CYS A 187 -20.65 4.70 -0.20
C CYS A 187 -19.26 4.33 0.34
N LYS A 188 -19.09 3.05 0.69
CA LYS A 188 -17.86 2.50 1.24
C LYS A 188 -17.46 1.26 0.47
N THR A 189 -16.17 1.14 0.17
CA THR A 189 -15.55 -0.11 -0.26
C THR A 189 -14.64 -0.59 0.85
N ALA A 190 -14.75 -1.87 1.22
CA ALA A 190 -13.97 -2.45 2.31
C ALA A 190 -13.17 -3.64 1.78
N TYR A 191 -11.93 -3.77 2.27
CA TYR A 191 -11.03 -4.85 1.93
C TYR A 191 -10.42 -5.43 3.21
N LYS A 192 -10.24 -6.75 3.24
CA LYS A 192 -9.32 -7.41 4.16
C LYS A 192 -7.92 -7.36 3.58
N VAL A 193 -6.93 -6.96 4.37
CA VAL A 193 -5.55 -6.84 3.92
C VAL A 193 -4.63 -7.80 4.66
N GLN A 194 -3.74 -8.41 3.90
CA GLN A 194 -2.60 -9.17 4.40
C GLN A 194 -1.32 -8.61 3.77
N GLY A 195 -0.41 -8.14 4.61
CA GLY A 195 0.94 -7.70 4.25
C GLY A 195 1.95 -8.77 4.64
N VAL A 196 2.77 -9.20 3.69
CA VAL A 196 3.94 -10.04 3.96
C VAL A 196 5.20 -9.20 3.76
N ARG A 197 6.11 -9.23 4.73
CA ARG A 197 7.34 -8.46 4.64
C ARG A 197 8.17 -8.88 3.41
N ARG A 198 8.75 -7.88 2.75
CA ARG A 198 9.80 -8.04 1.75
C ARG A 198 11.15 -7.91 2.46
N ASP A 199 12.06 -8.82 2.10
CA ASP A 199 13.47 -8.78 2.51
C ASP A 199 14.24 -7.70 1.74
#